data_AF-A0A3C0DS50-F1
#
_entry.id   AF-A0A3C0DS50-F1
#
_cell.length_a   1.000
_cell.length_b   1.000
_cell.length_c   1.000
_cell.angle_alpha   90.00
_cell.angle_beta   90.00
_cell.angle_gamma   90.00
#
_symmetry.space_group_name_H-M   'P 1'
#
loop_
_entity.id
_entity.type
_entity.pdbx_description
1 polymer ?
#
loop_
_entity_poly.entity_id
_entity_poly.type
_entity_poly.pdbx_seq_one_letter_code
_entity_poly.pdbx_strand_id
1 'polypeptide(L)'
;MSAFVARGEIYLETITINQRNYRLPNRPVAVICADGCAEEYISLGFAHGELPRLAKLSAEGYFGQARGALPSFTNVNNCAMVTGTPPIQTGIGGNYIIDPETGEEVMTNSSRFLRNDTILAAASAAGRKVAMVTAKDKLRELLSKGMAGIAVSAEKADEVNIEENGIDDIESLAGSKPSIYSGDASLYVLRVGVELLAAGKSDFLYLSLTDYMQHKYAPEAPESREFYRAIDSEVGRLLDLGAVVGITADHGMN
;
A
#
# COMPACT_ATOMS: atom_id res chain seq x y z
N MET A 1 -14.98 -29.65 -34.34
CA MET A 1 -14.25 -29.91 -33.07
C MET A 1 -12.78 -29.90 -33.44
N SER A 2 -11.92 -29.02 -32.95
CA SER A 2 -11.87 -28.35 -31.64
C SER A 2 -11.13 -27.02 -31.79
N ALA A 3 -11.49 -26.01 -30.98
CA ALA A 3 -10.68 -24.81 -30.80
C ALA A 3 -10.06 -24.85 -29.39
N PHE A 4 -8.74 -24.86 -29.32
CA PHE A 4 -8.01 -24.61 -28.08
C PHE A 4 -7.78 -23.10 -27.97
N VAL A 5 -8.27 -22.49 -26.90
CA VAL A 5 -7.89 -21.13 -26.49
C VAL A 5 -7.22 -21.25 -25.12
N ALA A 6 -5.93 -20.91 -25.05
CA ALA A 6 -5.18 -20.84 -23.81
C ALA A 6 -5.66 -19.66 -22.95
N ARG A 7 -5.56 -19.84 -21.62
CA ARG A 7 -6.12 -19.02 -20.53
C ARG A 7 -5.88 -17.51 -20.71
N GLY A 8 -6.92 -16.79 -21.14
CA GLY A 8 -6.99 -15.35 -20.97
C GLY A 8 -7.59 -15.03 -19.59
N GLU A 9 -6.91 -14.20 -18.79
CA GLU A 9 -7.55 -13.59 -17.63
C GLU A 9 -8.75 -12.78 -18.10
N ILE A 10 -9.91 -13.03 -17.49
CA ILE A 10 -11.11 -12.24 -17.75
C ILE A 10 -10.90 -10.91 -17.03
N TYR A 11 -10.77 -9.81 -17.76
CA TYR A 11 -10.74 -8.46 -17.20
C TYR A 11 -12.16 -7.93 -17.11
N LEU A 12 -12.54 -7.34 -15.98
CA LEU A 12 -13.89 -6.81 -15.79
C LEU A 12 -14.06 -5.47 -16.51
N GLU A 13 -13.03 -4.61 -16.47
CA GLU A 13 -13.12 -3.23 -16.95
C GLU A 13 -11.71 -2.63 -17.18
N THR A 14 -11.61 -1.63 -18.07
CA THR A 14 -10.40 -0.80 -18.21
C THR A 14 -10.72 0.61 -17.70
N ILE A 15 -9.96 1.08 -16.72
CA ILE A 15 -10.05 2.47 -16.25
C ILE A 15 -8.94 3.29 -16.91
N THR A 16 -9.25 4.53 -17.29
CA THR A 16 -8.28 5.49 -17.81
C THR A 16 -8.15 6.63 -16.81
N ILE A 17 -6.96 6.79 -16.24
CA ILE A 17 -6.68 7.84 -15.25
C ILE A 17 -5.27 8.36 -15.44
N ASN A 18 -5.10 9.68 -15.32
CA ASN A 18 -3.80 10.36 -15.47
C ASN A 18 -3.03 9.95 -16.75
N GLN A 19 -3.74 9.92 -17.90
CA GLN A 19 -3.19 9.54 -19.21
C GLN A 19 -2.67 8.09 -19.30
N ARG A 20 -3.06 7.22 -18.38
CA ARG A 20 -2.68 5.80 -18.32
C ARG A 20 -3.93 4.93 -18.30
N ASN A 21 -3.84 3.76 -18.95
CA ASN A 21 -4.90 2.76 -18.96
C ASN A 21 -4.52 1.61 -18.01
N TYR A 22 -5.44 1.26 -17.11
CA TYR A 22 -5.29 0.14 -16.18
C TYR A 22 -6.39 -0.88 -16.45
N ARG A 23 -5.98 -2.13 -16.69
CA ARG A 23 -6.91 -3.25 -16.80
C ARG A 23 -7.15 -3.82 -15.41
N LEU A 24 -8.39 -3.78 -14.95
CA LEU A 24 -8.76 -4.31 -13.65
C LEU A 24 -8.97 -5.83 -13.76
N PRO A 25 -8.12 -6.67 -13.11
CA PRO A 25 -8.28 -8.11 -13.18
C PRO A 25 -9.55 -8.55 -12.41
N ASN A 26 -10.19 -9.63 -12.85
CA ASN A 26 -11.33 -10.24 -12.13
C ASN A 26 -10.90 -11.04 -10.88
N ARG A 27 -9.88 -10.56 -10.18
CA ARG A 27 -9.33 -11.13 -8.95
C ARG A 27 -9.04 -9.99 -7.99
N PRO A 28 -8.94 -10.26 -6.68
CA PRO A 28 -8.50 -9.24 -5.74
C PRO A 28 -7.10 -8.73 -6.09
N VAL A 29 -6.83 -7.46 -5.83
CA VAL A 29 -5.52 -6.83 -6.03
C VAL A 29 -5.05 -6.25 -4.71
N ALA A 30 -3.80 -6.48 -4.35
CA ALA A 30 -3.15 -5.83 -3.21
C ALA A 30 -1.82 -5.21 -3.62
N VAL A 31 -1.71 -3.90 -3.43
CA VAL A 31 -0.48 -3.13 -3.62
C VAL A 31 0.07 -2.77 -2.24
N ILE A 32 1.30 -3.17 -1.96
CA ILE A 32 1.97 -2.92 -0.69
C ILE A 32 3.13 -1.96 -0.92
N CYS A 33 3.11 -0.83 -0.20
CA CYS A 33 4.26 0.05 -0.03
C CYS A 33 4.99 -0.34 1.27
N ALA A 34 6.05 -1.14 1.13
CA ALA A 34 6.96 -1.48 2.22
C ALA A 34 7.93 -0.31 2.45
N ASP A 35 7.47 0.66 3.25
CA ASP A 35 8.18 1.91 3.53
C ASP A 35 9.62 1.68 4.02
N GLY A 36 10.57 2.39 3.41
CA GLY A 36 12.01 2.27 3.70
C GLY A 36 12.66 0.92 3.33
N CYS A 37 11.97 0.04 2.60
CA CYS A 37 12.47 -1.29 2.26
C CYS A 37 13.56 -1.21 1.18
N ALA A 38 14.81 -1.10 1.64
CA ALA A 38 15.99 -1.34 0.80
C ALA A 38 16.05 -2.80 0.33
N GLU A 39 16.68 -3.04 -0.83
CA GLU A 39 16.74 -4.37 -1.46
C GLU A 39 17.44 -5.41 -0.58
N GLU A 40 18.38 -4.97 0.25
CA GLU A 40 19.19 -5.79 1.14
C GLU A 40 18.33 -6.55 2.15
N TYR A 41 17.23 -5.96 2.63
CA TYR A 41 16.31 -6.64 3.56
C TYR A 41 15.68 -7.89 2.95
N ILE A 42 15.25 -7.80 1.68
CA ILE A 42 14.61 -8.92 0.96
C ILE A 42 15.66 -9.92 0.49
N SER A 43 16.77 -9.44 -0.07
CA SER A 43 17.84 -10.29 -0.60
C SER A 43 18.48 -11.14 0.50
N LEU A 44 18.68 -10.57 1.69
CA LEU A 44 19.18 -11.32 2.84
C LEU A 44 18.19 -12.39 3.29
N GLY A 45 16.90 -12.05 3.37
CA GLY A 45 15.85 -13.01 3.70
C GLY A 45 15.75 -14.17 2.70
N PHE A 46 15.93 -13.91 1.40
CA PHE A 46 16.04 -14.95 0.38
C PHE A 46 17.28 -15.83 0.55
N ALA A 47 18.45 -15.22 0.81
CA ALA A 47 19.70 -15.96 1.02
C ALA A 47 19.62 -16.91 2.22
N HIS A 48 18.84 -16.57 3.24
CA HIS A 48 18.62 -17.41 4.42
C HIS A 48 17.39 -18.32 4.35
N GLY A 49 16.60 -18.27 3.26
CA GLY A 49 15.39 -19.06 3.11
C GLY A 49 14.27 -18.67 4.10
N GLU A 50 14.24 -17.41 4.53
CA GLU A 50 13.33 -16.92 5.57
C GLU A 50 12.02 -16.36 5.01
N LEU A 51 11.99 -16.04 3.72
CA LEU A 51 10.85 -15.41 3.05
C LEU A 51 10.25 -16.33 1.97
N PRO A 52 9.73 -17.52 2.33
CA PRO A 52 9.30 -18.51 1.36
C PRO A 52 8.14 -18.05 0.48
N ARG A 53 7.23 -17.21 0.98
CA ARG A 53 6.07 -16.72 0.21
C ARG A 53 6.51 -15.70 -0.84
N LEU A 54 7.38 -14.75 -0.46
CA LEU A 54 7.98 -13.77 -1.34
C LEU A 54 8.93 -14.43 -2.35
N ALA A 55 9.69 -15.44 -1.95
CA ALA A 55 10.55 -16.19 -2.86
C ALA A 55 9.72 -16.90 -3.95
N LYS A 56 8.58 -17.49 -3.57
CA LYS A 56 7.64 -18.06 -4.53
C LYS A 56 7.03 -17.00 -5.45
N LEU A 57 6.61 -15.86 -4.91
CA LEU A 57 6.08 -14.74 -5.69
C LEU A 57 7.10 -14.21 -6.72
N SER A 58 8.37 -14.14 -6.32
CA SER A 58 9.48 -13.79 -7.20
C SER A 58 9.70 -14.83 -8.30
N ALA A 59 9.63 -16.12 -7.98
CA ALA A 59 9.92 -17.21 -8.91
C ALA A 59 8.79 -17.42 -9.94
N GLU A 60 7.54 -17.25 -9.52
CA GLU A 60 6.35 -17.46 -10.36
C GLU A 60 5.81 -16.17 -10.99
N GLY A 61 6.29 -15.01 -10.52
CA GLY A 61 5.89 -13.68 -10.98
C GLY A 61 7.05 -12.88 -11.56
N TYR A 62 7.26 -11.68 -11.01
CA TYR A 62 8.34 -10.78 -11.42
C TYR A 62 9.02 -10.19 -10.19
N PHE A 63 10.34 -10.13 -10.22
CA PHE A 63 11.17 -9.46 -9.22
C PHE A 63 12.22 -8.62 -9.94
N GLY A 64 12.38 -7.37 -9.51
CA GLY A 64 13.34 -6.45 -10.10
C GLY A 64 13.32 -5.08 -9.43
N GLN A 65 14.25 -4.23 -9.83
CA GLN A 65 14.40 -2.90 -9.27
C GLN A 65 13.49 -1.88 -9.95
N ALA A 66 12.97 -0.95 -9.17
CA ALA A 66 12.26 0.25 -9.63
C ALA A 66 12.95 1.51 -9.11
N ARG A 67 12.80 2.62 -9.82
CA ARG A 67 13.28 3.93 -9.37
C ARG A 67 12.15 4.67 -8.67
N GLY A 68 12.37 5.01 -7.40
CA GLY A 68 11.51 5.93 -6.67
C GLY A 68 11.56 7.35 -7.25
N ALA A 69 10.55 8.13 -6.92
CA ALA A 69 10.50 9.56 -7.18
C ALA A 69 11.53 10.31 -6.31
N LEU A 70 12.00 11.45 -6.83
CA LEU A 70 12.86 12.38 -6.11
C LEU A 70 12.08 13.67 -5.77
N PRO A 71 12.21 14.20 -4.54
CA PRO A 71 13.01 13.65 -3.43
C PRO A 71 12.40 12.36 -2.85
N SER A 72 13.27 11.49 -2.33
CA SER A 72 12.92 10.14 -1.84
C SER A 72 12.24 10.17 -0.47
N PHE A 73 11.10 10.85 -0.40
CA PHE A 73 10.27 10.97 0.80
C PHE A 73 8.98 10.16 0.67
N THR A 74 8.47 9.71 1.83
CA THR A 74 7.24 8.94 1.98
C THR A 74 6.04 9.57 1.26
N ASN A 75 5.71 10.84 1.54
CA ASN A 75 4.53 11.50 0.93
C ASN A 75 4.64 11.62 -0.59
N VAL A 76 5.85 11.95 -1.09
CA VAL A 76 6.12 12.14 -2.52
C VAL A 76 5.88 10.85 -3.29
N ASN A 77 6.47 9.76 -2.79
CA ASN A 77 6.41 8.46 -3.45
C ASN A 77 5.06 7.77 -3.29
N ASN A 78 4.44 7.82 -2.11
CA ASN A 78 3.08 7.31 -1.92
C ASN A 78 2.09 8.01 -2.87
N CYS A 79 2.18 9.34 -2.99
CA CYS A 79 1.34 10.08 -3.95
C CYS A 79 1.62 9.65 -5.40
N ALA A 80 2.89 9.45 -5.77
CA ALA A 80 3.26 8.96 -7.10
C ALA A 80 2.69 7.56 -7.38
N MET A 81 2.67 6.67 -6.38
CA MET A 81 2.09 5.33 -6.49
C MET A 81 0.58 5.36 -6.67
N VAL A 82 -0.15 6.07 -5.80
CA VAL A 82 -1.62 6.09 -5.86
C VAL A 82 -2.17 6.86 -7.05
N THR A 83 -1.39 7.73 -7.69
CA THR A 83 -1.78 8.47 -8.91
C THR A 83 -1.20 7.86 -10.19
N GLY A 84 -0.09 7.13 -10.10
CA GLY A 84 0.66 6.63 -11.24
C GLY A 84 1.41 7.73 -12.01
N THR A 85 1.70 8.87 -11.39
CA THR A 85 2.36 10.03 -12.02
C THR A 85 3.55 10.57 -11.21
N PRO A 86 4.51 11.26 -11.85
CA PRO A 86 5.66 11.83 -11.14
C PRO A 86 5.30 13.06 -10.28
N PRO A 87 6.17 13.48 -9.34
CA PRO A 87 5.92 14.60 -8.43
C PRO A 87 5.51 15.91 -9.09
N ILE A 88 6.08 16.20 -10.27
CA ILE A 88 5.73 17.41 -11.04
C ILE A 88 4.24 17.46 -11.42
N GLN A 89 3.61 16.29 -11.58
CA GLN A 89 2.17 16.18 -11.84
C GLN A 89 1.41 16.18 -10.51
N THR A 90 1.77 15.29 -9.56
CA THR A 90 1.07 15.17 -8.28
C THR A 90 1.03 16.49 -7.48
N GLY A 91 2.05 17.33 -7.65
CA GLY A 91 2.24 18.57 -6.89
C GLY A 91 2.89 18.36 -5.53
N ILE A 92 3.19 17.12 -5.15
CA ILE A 92 3.74 16.77 -3.83
C ILE A 92 5.25 16.66 -3.92
N GLY A 93 5.95 17.68 -3.42
CA GLY A 93 7.42 17.76 -3.43
C GLY A 93 8.10 17.41 -2.10
N GLY A 94 7.33 17.17 -1.03
CA GLY A 94 7.88 16.86 0.29
C GLY A 94 6.81 16.56 1.32
N ASN A 95 7.23 16.43 2.57
CA ASN A 95 6.33 16.26 3.73
C ASN A 95 5.73 17.59 4.20
N TYR A 96 6.34 18.70 3.79
CA TYR A 96 5.89 20.06 4.05
C TYR A 96 5.89 20.85 2.75
N ILE A 97 4.97 21.79 2.63
CA ILE A 97 4.92 22.76 1.54
C ILE A 97 4.65 24.15 2.10
N ILE A 98 5.03 25.17 1.34
CA ILE A 98 4.54 26.53 1.55
C ILE A 98 3.18 26.60 0.87
N ASP A 99 2.12 26.82 1.64
CA ASP A 99 0.77 26.97 1.11
C ASP A 99 0.72 28.20 0.18
N PRO A 100 0.39 28.04 -1.11
CA PRO A 100 0.34 29.18 -2.03
C PRO A 100 -0.74 30.20 -1.68
N GLU A 101 -1.76 29.83 -0.90
CA GLU A 101 -2.85 30.72 -0.50
C GLU A 101 -2.49 31.55 0.73
N THR A 102 -1.82 30.95 1.73
CA THR A 102 -1.53 31.61 3.01
C THR A 102 -0.06 32.06 3.15
N GLY A 103 0.86 31.45 2.40
CA GLY A 103 2.30 31.64 2.54
C GLY A 103 2.92 30.91 3.74
N GLU A 104 2.15 30.12 4.47
CA GLU A 104 2.63 29.39 5.66
C GLU A 104 3.22 28.03 5.31
N GLU A 105 4.21 27.58 6.08
CA GLU A 105 4.71 26.21 6.00
C GLU A 105 3.73 25.26 6.68
N VAL A 106 3.16 24.34 5.90
CA VAL A 106 2.15 23.37 6.36
C VAL A 106 2.55 21.96 6.00
N MET A 107 2.14 21.00 6.82
CA MET A 107 2.34 19.58 6.53
C MET A 107 1.48 19.16 5.33
N THR A 108 2.06 18.37 4.43
CA THR A 108 1.39 17.89 3.23
C THR A 108 0.57 16.65 3.54
N ASN A 109 -0.50 16.81 4.32
CA ASN A 109 -1.39 15.71 4.76
C ASN A 109 -2.82 15.83 4.21
N SER A 110 -3.20 17.00 3.66
CA SER A 110 -4.54 17.20 3.10
C SER A 110 -4.59 16.91 1.60
N SER A 111 -5.68 16.29 1.19
CA SER A 111 -5.98 15.95 -0.21
C SER A 111 -6.05 17.17 -1.15
N ARG A 112 -6.28 18.39 -0.62
CA ARG A 112 -6.33 19.63 -1.43
C ARG A 112 -5.03 19.94 -2.16
N PHE A 113 -3.89 19.45 -1.65
CA PHE A 113 -2.58 19.67 -2.26
C PHE A 113 -2.28 18.72 -3.41
N LEU A 114 -2.96 17.56 -3.46
CA LEU A 114 -2.77 16.61 -4.53
C LEU A 114 -3.49 17.10 -5.79
N ARG A 115 -2.75 17.35 -6.87
CA ARG A 115 -3.29 17.96 -8.10
C ARG A 115 -4.03 16.98 -9.01
N ASN A 116 -3.75 15.69 -8.86
CA ASN A 116 -4.32 14.63 -9.69
C ASN A 116 -5.38 13.83 -8.92
N ASP A 117 -6.17 13.10 -9.69
CA ASP A 117 -7.05 12.06 -9.17
C ASP A 117 -6.25 10.77 -8.91
N THR A 118 -6.76 9.95 -8.00
CA THR A 118 -6.11 8.69 -7.59
C THR A 118 -6.64 7.50 -8.41
N ILE A 119 -5.78 6.51 -8.63
CA ILE A 119 -6.16 5.19 -9.17
C ILE A 119 -7.17 4.53 -8.23
N LEU A 120 -7.06 4.78 -6.91
CA LEU A 120 -8.01 4.29 -5.90
C LEU A 120 -9.42 4.84 -6.13
N ALA A 121 -9.55 6.15 -6.36
CA ALA A 121 -10.81 6.79 -6.72
C ALA A 121 -11.38 6.21 -8.01
N ALA A 122 -10.57 6.11 -9.07
CA ALA A 122 -11.00 5.54 -10.35
C ALA A 122 -11.43 4.07 -10.23
N ALA A 123 -10.73 3.26 -9.43
CA ALA A 123 -11.11 1.87 -9.16
C ALA A 123 -12.44 1.79 -8.39
N SER A 124 -12.67 2.64 -7.38
CA SER A 124 -13.93 2.67 -6.64
C SER A 124 -15.11 3.12 -7.51
N ALA A 125 -14.89 4.09 -8.40
CA ALA A 125 -15.90 4.55 -9.37
C ALA A 125 -16.24 3.47 -10.40
N ALA A 126 -15.29 2.59 -10.73
CA ALA A 126 -15.49 1.38 -11.54
C ALA A 126 -16.09 0.19 -10.75
N GLY A 127 -16.62 0.43 -9.54
CA GLY A 127 -17.34 -0.57 -8.76
C GLY A 127 -16.46 -1.55 -7.96
N ARG A 128 -15.14 -1.36 -7.91
CA ARG A 128 -14.27 -2.13 -7.01
C ARG A 128 -14.56 -1.77 -5.55
N LYS A 129 -14.45 -2.75 -4.66
CA LYS A 129 -14.48 -2.51 -3.21
C LYS A 129 -13.08 -2.12 -2.76
N VAL A 130 -12.80 -0.82 -2.78
CA VAL A 130 -11.45 -0.32 -2.50
C VAL A 130 -11.26 -0.15 -0.98
N ALA A 131 -10.09 -0.58 -0.49
CA ALA A 131 -9.63 -0.27 0.85
C ALA A 131 -8.19 0.26 0.83
N MET A 132 -7.97 1.38 1.50
CA MET A 132 -6.67 1.99 1.76
C MET A 132 -6.37 1.87 3.25
N VAL A 133 -5.20 1.33 3.58
CA VAL A 133 -4.75 1.15 4.97
C VAL A 133 -3.33 1.69 5.10
N THR A 134 -3.12 2.64 6.01
CA THR A 134 -1.79 3.23 6.27
C THR A 134 -1.35 2.93 7.70
N ALA A 135 -0.04 2.91 7.96
CA ALA A 135 0.44 2.87 9.34
C ALA A 135 0.11 4.20 10.06
N LYS A 136 0.49 5.33 9.46
CA LYS A 136 0.29 6.69 9.99
C LYS A 136 -0.97 7.34 9.43
N ASP A 137 -1.72 8.02 10.28
CA ASP A 137 -3.02 8.63 9.93
C ASP A 137 -2.87 9.84 9.00
N LYS A 138 -1.78 10.60 9.14
CA LYS A 138 -1.51 11.80 8.33
C LYS A 138 -1.48 11.56 6.81
N LEU A 139 -1.29 10.32 6.37
CA LEU A 139 -1.30 9.96 4.94
C LEU A 139 -2.70 9.60 4.44
N ARG A 140 -3.61 9.22 5.35
CA ARG A 140 -4.90 8.62 5.00
C ARG A 140 -5.72 9.54 4.10
N GLU A 141 -5.98 10.77 4.54
CA GLU A 141 -6.77 11.74 3.79
C GLU A 141 -6.16 12.06 2.42
N LEU A 142 -4.83 12.28 2.39
CA LEU A 142 -4.10 12.59 1.16
C LEU A 142 -4.22 11.47 0.12
N LEU A 143 -4.01 10.22 0.53
CA LEU A 143 -3.96 9.07 -0.38
C LEU A 143 -5.35 8.56 -0.78
N SER A 144 -6.36 8.76 0.06
CA SER A 144 -7.75 8.36 -0.22
C SER A 144 -8.55 9.44 -0.96
N LYS A 145 -7.91 10.46 -1.53
CA LYS A 145 -8.59 11.53 -2.27
C LYS A 145 -9.55 10.98 -3.33
N GLY A 146 -10.83 11.31 -3.18
CA GLY A 146 -11.90 10.95 -4.12
C GLY A 146 -12.31 9.46 -4.10
N MET A 147 -11.74 8.67 -3.18
CA MET A 147 -12.02 7.24 -3.06
C MET A 147 -13.32 7.00 -2.28
N ALA A 148 -14.22 6.18 -2.82
CA ALA A 148 -15.29 5.56 -2.06
C ALA A 148 -14.84 4.18 -1.57
N GLY A 149 -14.93 3.92 -0.27
CA GLY A 149 -14.49 2.64 0.30
C GLY A 149 -14.01 2.79 1.74
N ILE A 150 -13.11 1.89 2.14
CA ILE A 150 -12.56 1.89 3.51
C ILE A 150 -11.22 2.61 3.52
N ALA A 151 -11.08 3.64 4.34
CA ALA A 151 -9.82 4.38 4.51
C ALA A 151 -9.50 4.49 6.00
N VAL A 152 -8.55 3.70 6.49
CA VAL A 152 -8.19 3.60 7.91
C VAL A 152 -6.68 3.68 8.10
N SER A 153 -6.25 3.94 9.34
CA SER A 153 -4.85 3.88 9.73
C SER A 153 -4.66 3.01 10.97
N ALA A 154 -3.49 2.39 11.11
CA ALA A 154 -3.15 1.67 12.34
C ALA A 154 -3.08 2.64 13.55
N GLU A 155 -2.58 3.87 13.32
CA GLU A 155 -2.47 4.93 14.34
C GLU A 155 -3.81 5.34 14.96
N LYS A 156 -4.93 5.21 14.24
CA LYS A 156 -6.28 5.61 14.69
C LYS A 156 -7.31 4.51 14.49
N ALA A 157 -6.91 3.25 14.64
CA ALA A 157 -7.79 2.10 14.46
C ALA A 157 -8.98 2.10 15.46
N ASP A 158 -8.80 2.68 16.64
CA ASP A 158 -9.78 2.85 17.72
C ASP A 158 -10.69 4.08 17.56
N GLU A 159 -10.47 4.91 16.54
CA GLU A 159 -11.19 6.17 16.31
C GLU A 159 -12.00 6.16 14.99
N VAL A 160 -12.13 4.99 14.34
CA VAL A 160 -12.77 4.88 13.02
C VAL A 160 -14.30 5.05 13.11
N ASN A 161 -14.89 5.64 12.06
CA ASN A 161 -16.32 5.77 11.92
C ASN A 161 -16.80 5.58 10.46
N ILE A 162 -18.08 5.27 10.26
CA ILE A 162 -18.65 5.01 8.93
C ILE A 162 -18.49 6.22 7.98
N GLU A 163 -18.68 7.44 8.48
CA GLU A 163 -18.70 8.65 7.65
C GLU A 163 -17.31 8.98 7.07
N GLU A 164 -16.27 8.94 7.91
CA GLU A 164 -14.92 9.32 7.52
C GLU A 164 -14.07 8.15 7.01
N ASN A 165 -14.33 6.93 7.49
CA ASN A 165 -13.49 5.76 7.25
C ASN A 165 -14.19 4.64 6.47
N GLY A 166 -15.51 4.70 6.30
CA GLY A 166 -16.28 3.61 5.67
C GLY A 166 -16.44 2.37 6.56
N ILE A 167 -16.00 2.41 7.81
CA ILE A 167 -16.12 1.34 8.80
C ILE A 167 -16.10 1.94 10.23
N ASP A 168 -16.88 1.37 11.14
CA ASP A 168 -17.01 1.79 12.55
C ASP A 168 -16.26 0.88 13.55
N ASP A 169 -15.84 -0.31 13.12
CA ASP A 169 -15.09 -1.23 13.97
C ASP A 169 -14.09 -2.07 13.15
N ILE A 170 -12.85 -1.58 13.09
CA ILE A 170 -11.73 -2.30 12.46
C ILE A 170 -11.01 -3.23 13.46
N GLU A 171 -11.08 -2.94 14.77
CA GLU A 171 -10.40 -3.72 15.80
C GLU A 171 -11.03 -5.10 15.99
N SER A 172 -12.35 -5.23 15.81
CA SER A 172 -13.03 -6.54 15.79
C SER A 172 -12.58 -7.43 14.62
N LEU A 173 -12.05 -6.85 13.55
CA LEU A 173 -11.53 -7.61 12.41
C LEU A 173 -10.05 -7.98 12.60
N ALA A 174 -9.20 -7.01 12.94
CA ALA A 174 -7.74 -7.17 12.91
C ALA A 174 -7.07 -7.23 14.30
N GLY A 175 -7.84 -7.14 15.37
CA GLY A 175 -7.37 -7.03 16.75
C GLY A 175 -7.13 -5.59 17.17
N SER A 176 -6.61 -5.42 18.39
CA SER A 176 -6.40 -4.11 18.99
C SER A 176 -5.38 -3.27 18.24
N LYS A 177 -5.56 -1.95 18.27
CA LYS A 177 -4.63 -0.92 17.80
C LYS A 177 -3.20 -1.19 18.31
N PRO A 178 -2.19 -1.20 17.42
CA PRO A 178 -0.79 -1.37 17.81
C PRO A 178 -0.19 -0.05 18.30
N SER A 179 0.98 -0.14 18.94
CA SER A 179 1.81 1.06 19.17
C SER A 179 2.39 1.55 17.84
N ILE A 180 2.24 2.84 17.54
CA ILE A 180 2.69 3.40 16.25
C ILE A 180 4.21 3.34 16.04
N TYR A 181 4.99 3.38 17.13
CA TYR A 181 6.46 3.25 17.09
C TYR A 181 6.90 1.80 17.28
N SER A 182 6.37 0.90 16.45
CA SER A 182 6.70 -0.53 16.48
C SER A 182 6.53 -1.18 15.11
N GLY A 183 7.14 -2.36 14.92
CA GLY A 183 6.87 -3.20 13.75
C GLY A 183 5.41 -3.65 13.66
N ASP A 184 4.71 -3.75 14.80
CA ASP A 184 3.31 -4.16 14.84
C ASP A 184 2.39 -3.17 14.10
N ALA A 185 2.76 -1.89 13.99
CA ALA A 185 2.01 -0.91 13.19
C ALA A 185 1.93 -1.33 11.72
N SER A 186 3.05 -1.75 11.13
CA SER A 186 3.11 -2.23 9.75
C SER A 186 2.44 -3.60 9.59
N LEU A 187 2.62 -4.51 10.55
CA LEU A 187 1.94 -5.82 10.51
C LEU A 187 0.42 -5.69 10.64
N TYR A 188 -0.05 -4.73 11.44
CA TYR A 188 -1.47 -4.42 11.57
C TYR A 188 -2.07 -3.95 10.24
N VAL A 189 -1.36 -3.09 9.49
CA VAL A 189 -1.79 -2.66 8.14
C VAL A 189 -2.02 -3.86 7.23
N LEU A 190 -1.07 -4.80 7.19
CA LEU A 190 -1.19 -6.00 6.37
C LEU A 190 -2.33 -6.90 6.84
N ARG A 191 -2.45 -7.12 8.15
CA ARG A 191 -3.52 -7.91 8.75
C ARG A 191 -4.90 -7.32 8.43
N VAL A 192 -5.10 -6.01 8.60
CA VAL A 192 -6.35 -5.34 8.21
C VAL A 192 -6.65 -5.60 6.74
N GLY A 193 -5.66 -5.47 5.85
CA GLY A 193 -5.84 -5.78 4.43
C GLY A 193 -6.31 -7.22 4.18
N VAL A 194 -5.69 -8.19 4.85
CA VAL A 194 -6.07 -9.60 4.79
C VAL A 194 -7.50 -9.83 5.28
N GLU A 195 -7.87 -9.29 6.44
CA GLU A 195 -9.18 -9.53 7.05
C GLU A 195 -10.31 -8.83 6.26
N LEU A 196 -10.07 -7.63 5.72
CA LEU A 196 -11.03 -6.96 4.84
C LEU A 196 -11.28 -7.77 3.56
N LEU A 197 -10.22 -8.36 2.99
CA LEU A 197 -10.34 -9.21 1.82
C LEU A 197 -11.07 -10.52 2.15
N ALA A 198 -10.69 -11.19 3.24
CA ALA A 198 -11.31 -12.42 3.69
C ALA A 198 -12.82 -12.25 3.99
N ALA A 199 -13.20 -11.11 4.56
CA ALA A 199 -14.59 -10.75 4.83
C ALA A 199 -15.37 -10.29 3.58
N GLY A 200 -14.74 -10.19 2.40
CA GLY A 200 -15.35 -9.69 1.17
C GLY A 200 -15.74 -8.20 1.24
N LYS A 201 -15.13 -7.45 2.17
CA LYS A 201 -15.29 -6.00 2.35
C LYS A 201 -14.42 -5.20 1.39
N SER A 202 -13.34 -5.79 0.87
CA SER A 202 -12.50 -5.22 -0.17
C SER A 202 -12.10 -6.24 -1.23
N ASP A 203 -11.75 -5.76 -2.41
CA ASP A 203 -11.11 -6.51 -3.49
C ASP A 203 -9.98 -5.72 -4.18
N PHE A 204 -9.74 -4.47 -3.78
CA PHE A 204 -8.65 -3.65 -4.28
C PHE A 204 -8.02 -2.91 -3.10
N LEU A 205 -6.78 -3.29 -2.77
CA LEU A 205 -6.09 -2.87 -1.55
C LEU A 205 -4.87 -2.02 -1.88
N TYR A 206 -4.71 -0.92 -1.14
CA TYR A 206 -3.44 -0.20 -1.02
C TYR A 206 -3.00 -0.17 0.44
N LEU A 207 -1.85 -0.79 0.73
CA LEU A 207 -1.35 -1.05 2.07
C LEU A 207 0.00 -0.34 2.23
N SER A 208 0.02 0.79 2.94
CA SER A 208 1.24 1.57 3.17
C SER A 208 1.77 1.34 4.59
N LEU A 209 2.96 0.77 4.67
CA LEU A 209 3.64 0.48 5.94
C LEU A 209 4.34 1.73 6.49
N THR A 210 5.16 1.56 7.53
CA THR A 210 6.11 2.57 8.01
C THR A 210 7.52 2.00 8.11
N ASP A 211 8.49 2.86 7.84
CA ASP A 211 9.94 2.68 7.95
C ASP A 211 10.53 2.62 9.39
N TYR A 212 9.69 2.50 10.43
CA TYR A 212 10.18 2.52 11.83
C TYR A 212 11.25 1.46 12.09
N MET A 213 11.05 0.25 11.57
CA MET A 213 12.00 -0.86 11.77
C MET A 213 13.31 -0.60 11.02
N GLN A 214 13.22 -0.07 9.80
CA GLN A 214 14.34 0.17 8.90
C GLN A 214 15.21 1.33 9.39
N HIS A 215 14.63 2.32 10.06
CA HIS A 215 15.38 3.38 10.73
C HIS A 215 16.14 2.92 11.99
N LYS A 216 15.74 1.80 12.59
CA LYS A 216 16.26 1.34 13.88
C LYS A 216 17.19 0.13 13.77
N TYR A 217 16.97 -0.71 12.76
CA TYR A 217 17.64 -2.00 12.63
C TYR A 217 18.17 -2.19 11.22
N ALA A 218 19.46 -2.52 11.12
CA ALA A 218 20.06 -2.97 9.87
C ALA A 218 19.43 -4.30 9.38
N PRO A 219 19.59 -4.65 8.09
CA PRO A 219 19.03 -5.88 7.53
C PRO A 219 19.33 -7.16 8.34
N GLU A 220 20.53 -7.29 8.89
CA GLU A 220 21.01 -8.49 9.57
C GLU A 220 20.47 -8.66 10.99
N ALA A 221 19.91 -7.59 11.58
CA ALA A 221 19.44 -7.61 12.96
C ALA A 221 18.33 -8.65 13.15
N PRO A 222 18.32 -9.42 14.26
CA PRO A 222 17.27 -10.40 14.53
C PRO A 222 15.86 -9.82 14.50
N GLU A 223 15.66 -8.60 15.01
CA GLU A 223 14.38 -7.90 15.02
C GLU A 223 13.90 -7.53 13.60
N SER A 224 14.83 -7.13 12.73
CA SER A 224 14.54 -6.86 11.32
C SER A 224 14.12 -8.13 10.61
N ARG A 225 14.90 -9.21 10.75
CA ARG A 225 14.61 -10.51 10.12
C ARG A 225 13.26 -11.07 10.56
N GLU A 226 12.94 -10.99 11.86
CA GLU A 226 11.63 -11.40 12.36
C GLU A 226 10.49 -10.57 11.76
N PHE A 227 10.68 -9.26 11.65
CA PHE A 227 9.71 -8.37 11.04
C PHE A 227 9.42 -8.73 9.57
N TYR A 228 10.45 -9.01 8.76
CA TYR A 228 10.25 -9.43 7.37
C TYR A 228 9.65 -10.83 7.24
N ARG A 229 9.96 -11.77 8.15
CA ARG A 229 9.25 -13.07 8.23
C ARG A 229 7.75 -12.89 8.50
N ALA A 230 7.40 -11.96 9.39
CA ALA A 230 6.00 -11.65 9.68
C ALA A 230 5.30 -10.99 8.47
N ILE A 231 5.99 -10.09 7.74
CA ILE A 231 5.49 -9.56 6.46
C ILE A 231 5.25 -10.69 5.45
N ASP A 232 6.21 -11.62 5.29
CA ASP A 232 6.11 -12.76 4.37
C ASP A 232 4.86 -13.62 4.68
N SER A 233 4.58 -13.85 5.96
CA SER A 233 3.39 -14.56 6.41
C SER A 233 2.10 -13.86 6.00
N GLU A 234 1.95 -12.55 6.24
CA GLU A 234 0.74 -11.80 5.88
C GLU A 234 0.58 -11.68 4.34
N VAL A 235 1.68 -11.48 3.61
CA VAL A 235 1.68 -11.57 2.13
C VAL A 235 1.22 -12.94 1.68
N GLY A 236 1.66 -13.99 2.37
CA GLY A 236 1.20 -15.36 2.12
C GLY A 236 -0.30 -15.50 2.23
N ARG A 237 -0.92 -14.91 3.25
CA ARG A 237 -2.38 -14.93 3.45
C ARG A 237 -3.12 -14.21 2.33
N LEU A 238 -2.62 -13.06 1.85
CA LEU A 238 -3.20 -12.37 0.67
C LEU A 238 -3.17 -13.26 -0.58
N LEU A 239 -2.05 -13.95 -0.82
CA LEU A 239 -1.90 -14.87 -1.95
C LEU A 239 -2.85 -16.07 -1.83
N ASP A 240 -3.04 -16.62 -0.63
CA ASP A 240 -3.95 -17.75 -0.38
C ASP A 240 -5.42 -17.36 -0.59
N LEU A 241 -5.77 -16.09 -0.37
CA LEU A 241 -7.07 -15.50 -0.74
C LEU A 241 -7.20 -15.23 -2.25
N GLY A 242 -6.18 -15.58 -3.04
CA GLY A 242 -6.20 -15.49 -4.50
C GLY A 242 -5.94 -14.09 -5.05
N ALA A 243 -5.41 -13.17 -4.23
CA ALA A 243 -5.05 -11.83 -4.65
C ALA A 243 -3.85 -11.83 -5.61
N VAL A 244 -3.85 -10.89 -6.56
CA VAL A 244 -2.65 -10.44 -7.25
C VAL A 244 -1.94 -9.46 -6.32
N VAL A 245 -0.71 -9.78 -5.91
CA VAL A 245 0.06 -8.97 -4.94
C VAL A 245 1.22 -8.29 -5.65
N GLY A 246 1.31 -6.97 -5.54
CA GLY A 246 2.46 -6.17 -5.93
C GLY A 246 3.08 -5.49 -4.71
N ILE A 247 4.40 -5.55 -4.57
CA ILE A 247 5.13 -4.97 -3.43
C ILE A 247 6.25 -4.10 -3.98
N THR A 248 6.36 -2.88 -3.45
CA THR A 248 7.45 -1.94 -3.74
C THR A 248 7.74 -1.12 -2.49
N ALA A 249 8.81 -0.32 -2.52
CA ALA A 249 9.09 0.69 -1.51
C ALA A 249 8.85 2.10 -2.07
N ASP A 250 8.63 3.06 -1.19
CA ASP A 250 8.70 4.48 -1.49
C ASP A 250 10.15 4.99 -1.58
N HIS A 251 11.03 4.47 -0.74
CA HIS A 251 12.47 4.69 -0.77
C HIS A 251 13.23 3.53 -0.12
N GLY A 252 14.55 3.50 -0.33
CA GLY A 252 15.45 2.63 0.44
C GLY A 252 15.81 3.22 1.80
N MET A 253 16.83 2.65 2.42
CA MET A 253 17.42 3.10 3.69
C MET A 253 18.93 2.90 3.64
N ASN A 254 19.71 3.79 4.26
CA ASN A 254 21.17 3.70 4.35
C ASN A 254 21.66 3.97 5.77
#